data_AF-A0A5C3KPJ6-F1
#
_entry.id   AF-A0A5C3KPJ6-F1
#
_cell.length_a   1.000
_cell.length_b   1.000
_cell.length_c   1.000
_cell.angle_alpha   90.00
_cell.angle_beta   90.00
_cell.angle_gamma   90.00
#
_symmetry.space_group_name_H-M   'P 1'
#
loop_
_entity.id
_entity.type
_entity.pdbx_description
1 polymer ?
#
loop_
_entity_poly.entity_id
_entity_poly.type
_entity_poly.pdbx_seq_one_letter_code
_entity_poly.pdbx_strand_id
1 'polypeptide(L)'
;MSLRLSSPDFSTAFQSSRALGALFEAILEKDKKCLLHVSLLSRSISASVLDVLWRDMDAVAPLLRILEAASCKSVIQSESSKDLIFVDQPSAWALDRLYQYSSRIRKMVIKNDTMKAVPISTLFRLSQVCHRQPQLFALLQSLRIEATDSECLYSLFIFLSPSLENVEVHGDPNIQPTLQSFIMSLANVESRSLKTVALKGPSSKPVLETFIRCHGLERLDLGPTLWDEHWVTSLGKHNRALTSLTMELKESDSTVSDSTASNSTASEETGQGDSKSSGKSMIETLLSRSPTVSSRSTQVWPGAGPRKARSALIFPALKVLAITGPSEMLRVMISLLGVTSSIEDISLCPIAVTISKGMIHMDDLPFGWCSSESKKRSAKKEFGALYIDVDEIAEWVRCTERTLKAIGIFNLTMKRISLSWGYSKGFEAVLPRLKRAYHIHPPSLTPGILTSLPTLSALQTLEIGNWSIPHDRLFKEVVFVLKNLREVILPVDTANGPGIGLEMLASIVQKCPQLVRLEVNITIPSVIPHCIPPAATSSRRRRRHGLQMISTGEWVKDPKQKDNDQTRPLSVARYINSSFPLLQEFSGNGEWKYVSEILQMLRDSRD
;
A
#
# COMPACT_ATOMS: atom_id res chain seq x y z
N MET A 1 -36.94 -59.20 13.07
CA MET A 1 -35.74 -58.71 12.35
C MET A 1 -35.30 -57.41 12.99
N SER A 2 -34.22 -57.41 13.77
CA SER A 2 -33.67 -56.22 14.43
C SER A 2 -32.54 -55.67 13.57
N LEU A 3 -32.71 -54.50 12.96
CA LEU A 3 -31.67 -53.82 12.19
C LEU A 3 -30.65 -53.22 13.17
N ARG A 4 -29.45 -53.81 13.23
CA ARG A 4 -28.29 -53.20 13.87
C ARG A 4 -27.79 -52.08 12.97
N LEU A 5 -28.09 -50.83 13.32
CA LEU A 5 -27.39 -49.67 12.78
C LEU A 5 -25.93 -49.73 13.26
N SER A 6 -25.01 -49.93 12.33
CA SER A 6 -23.57 -49.80 12.56
C SER A 6 -23.27 -48.38 13.04
N SER A 7 -22.81 -48.27 14.29
CA SER A 7 -22.24 -47.03 14.83
C SER A 7 -21.22 -46.49 13.84
N PRO A 8 -21.35 -45.24 13.35
CA PRO A 8 -20.29 -44.64 12.57
C PRO A 8 -19.01 -44.61 13.41
N ASP A 9 -17.91 -45.13 12.87
CA ASP A 9 -16.59 -45.10 13.50
C ASP A 9 -16.09 -43.65 13.56
N PHE A 10 -16.56 -42.92 14.57
CA PHE A 10 -16.08 -41.57 14.92
C PHE A 10 -14.57 -41.54 15.12
N SER A 11 -13.94 -42.69 15.39
CA SER A 11 -12.49 -42.86 15.45
C SER A 11 -11.77 -42.43 14.15
N THR A 12 -12.34 -42.69 12.98
CA THR A 12 -11.66 -42.46 11.69
C THR A 12 -11.82 -41.04 11.17
N ALA A 13 -12.97 -40.41 11.39
CA ALA A 13 -13.23 -39.02 10.98
C ALA A 13 -12.34 -38.01 11.72
N PHE A 14 -11.91 -38.33 12.94
CA PHE A 14 -11.04 -37.49 13.78
C PHE A 14 -9.54 -37.69 13.54
N GLN A 15 -9.11 -38.61 12.65
CA GLN A 15 -7.68 -38.83 12.39
C GLN A 15 -7.04 -37.73 11.54
N SER A 16 -7.82 -36.97 10.77
CA SER A 16 -7.30 -35.81 10.08
C SER A 16 -7.14 -34.65 11.06
N SER A 17 -5.94 -34.52 11.63
CA SER A 17 -5.53 -33.38 12.47
C SER A 17 -5.87 -32.03 11.82
N ARG A 18 -5.87 -31.96 10.48
CA ARG A 18 -6.27 -30.76 9.72
C ARG A 18 -7.77 -30.46 9.79
N ALA A 19 -8.64 -31.49 9.72
CA ALA A 19 -10.09 -31.30 9.79
C ALA A 19 -10.52 -30.79 11.18
N LEU A 20 -9.90 -31.32 12.24
CA LEU A 20 -10.14 -30.83 13.60
C LEU A 20 -9.64 -29.42 13.81
N GLY A 21 -8.44 -29.10 13.30
CA GLY A 21 -7.93 -27.73 13.29
C GLY A 21 -8.92 -26.77 12.64
N ALA A 22 -9.39 -27.07 11.43
CA ALA A 22 -10.36 -26.24 10.71
C ALA A 22 -11.70 -26.08 11.46
N LEU A 23 -12.19 -27.15 12.10
CA LEU A 23 -13.38 -27.08 12.95
C LEU A 23 -13.17 -26.14 14.13
N PHE A 24 -12.03 -26.24 14.82
CA PHE A 24 -11.72 -25.38 15.96
C PHE A 24 -11.51 -23.92 15.56
N GLU A 25 -10.93 -23.64 14.38
CA GLU A 25 -10.88 -22.27 13.84
C GLU A 25 -12.29 -21.71 13.60
N ALA A 26 -13.18 -22.49 12.98
CA ALA A 26 -14.55 -22.07 12.73
C ALA A 26 -15.34 -21.82 14.03
N ILE A 27 -15.03 -22.56 15.11
CA ILE A 27 -15.58 -22.30 16.44
C ILE A 27 -14.94 -21.04 17.05
N LEU A 28 -13.61 -20.85 16.92
CA LEU A 28 -12.90 -19.69 17.44
C LEU A 28 -13.44 -18.37 16.88
N GLU A 29 -13.75 -18.34 15.57
CA GLU A 29 -14.34 -17.18 14.90
C GLU A 29 -15.72 -16.79 15.46
N LYS A 30 -16.48 -17.77 15.98
CA LYS A 30 -17.84 -17.56 16.51
C LYS A 30 -17.87 -17.33 18.02
N ASP A 31 -17.18 -18.17 18.78
CA ASP A 31 -17.17 -18.14 20.24
C ASP A 31 -15.92 -18.78 20.86
N LYS A 32 -15.00 -17.92 21.31
CA LYS A 32 -13.78 -18.31 22.02
C LYS A 32 -14.07 -19.05 23.35
N LYS A 33 -15.19 -18.76 24.03
CA LYS A 33 -15.54 -19.42 25.30
C LYS A 33 -15.97 -20.86 25.08
N CYS A 34 -16.77 -21.11 24.04
CA CYS A 34 -17.12 -22.47 23.63
C CYS A 34 -15.87 -23.31 23.39
N LEU A 35 -14.89 -22.78 22.65
CA LEU A 35 -13.64 -23.47 22.38
C LEU A 35 -12.84 -23.78 23.67
N LEU A 36 -12.84 -22.87 24.65
CA LEU A 36 -12.27 -23.14 25.96
C LEU A 36 -12.96 -24.32 26.66
N HIS A 37 -14.30 -24.40 26.63
CA HIS A 37 -15.02 -25.55 27.19
C HIS A 37 -14.69 -26.86 26.47
N VAL A 38 -14.55 -26.83 25.14
CA VAL A 38 -14.13 -27.98 24.34
C VAL A 38 -12.74 -28.47 24.76
N SER A 39 -11.83 -27.55 25.11
CA SER A 39 -10.49 -27.90 25.61
C SER A 39 -10.50 -28.70 26.92
N LEU A 40 -11.60 -28.64 27.69
CA LEU A 40 -11.77 -29.34 28.96
C LEU A 40 -12.36 -30.76 28.80
N LEU A 41 -12.86 -31.11 27.61
CA LEU A 41 -13.57 -32.38 27.40
C LEU A 41 -12.64 -33.61 27.39
N SER A 42 -11.44 -33.49 26.81
CA SER A 42 -10.45 -34.58 26.81
C SER A 42 -9.02 -34.07 26.63
N ARG A 43 -8.02 -34.84 27.10
CA ARG A 43 -6.60 -34.47 27.00
C ARG A 43 -6.10 -34.39 25.55
N SER A 44 -6.55 -35.30 24.68
CA SER A 44 -6.16 -35.34 23.26
C SER A 44 -6.70 -34.12 22.50
N ILE A 45 -7.96 -33.74 22.77
CA ILE A 45 -8.59 -32.54 22.19
C ILE A 45 -7.95 -31.28 22.78
N SER A 46 -7.67 -31.27 24.09
CA SER A 46 -7.11 -30.11 24.79
C SER A 46 -5.85 -29.60 24.13
N ALA A 47 -4.91 -30.48 23.76
CA ALA A 47 -3.69 -30.08 23.10
C ALA A 47 -3.94 -29.33 21.78
N SER A 48 -4.77 -29.89 20.88
CA SER A 48 -5.08 -29.26 19.59
C SER A 48 -5.91 -27.98 19.74
N VAL A 49 -6.83 -27.95 20.71
CA VAL A 49 -7.64 -26.76 20.97
C VAL A 49 -6.79 -25.63 21.55
N LEU A 50 -5.87 -25.93 22.47
CA LEU A 50 -4.94 -24.95 23.00
C LEU A 50 -3.98 -24.42 21.93
N ASP A 51 -3.57 -25.26 20.96
CA ASP A 51 -2.79 -24.80 19.80
C ASP A 51 -3.54 -23.79 18.95
N VAL A 52 -4.87 -23.88 18.86
CA VAL A 52 -5.72 -22.92 18.15
C VAL A 52 -5.92 -21.66 18.99
N LEU A 53 -6.30 -21.82 20.28
CA LEU A 53 -6.59 -20.71 21.19
C LEU A 53 -5.40 -19.77 21.42
N TRP A 54 -4.18 -20.32 21.42
CA TRP A 54 -2.95 -19.57 21.68
C TRP A 54 -2.17 -19.22 20.42
N ARG A 55 -2.65 -19.61 19.23
CA ARG A 55 -1.91 -19.38 17.97
C ARG A 55 -1.69 -17.90 17.71
N ASP A 56 -2.76 -17.13 17.84
CA ASP A 56 -2.84 -15.73 17.46
C ASP A 56 -3.12 -14.93 18.74
N MET A 57 -2.13 -14.15 19.18
CA MET A 57 -2.17 -13.39 20.42
C MET A 57 -2.00 -11.89 20.14
N ASP A 58 -2.69 -11.06 20.92
CA ASP A 58 -2.65 -9.60 20.83
C ASP A 58 -1.97 -8.93 22.05
N ALA A 59 -1.58 -9.72 23.05
CA ALA A 59 -0.93 -9.23 24.26
C ALA A 59 -0.05 -10.30 24.92
N VAL A 60 0.98 -9.87 25.65
CA VAL A 60 1.79 -10.76 26.52
C VAL A 60 1.07 -11.08 27.82
N ALA A 61 0.14 -10.23 28.26
CA ALA A 61 -0.55 -10.36 29.56
C ALA A 61 -1.16 -11.75 29.83
N PRO A 62 -1.80 -12.45 28.87
CA PRO A 62 -2.30 -13.80 29.10
C PRO A 62 -1.22 -14.81 29.49
N LEU A 63 0.01 -14.69 28.97
CA LEU A 63 1.14 -15.54 29.37
C LEU A 63 1.57 -15.25 30.82
N LEU A 64 1.58 -13.97 31.21
CA LEU A 64 1.92 -13.59 32.59
C LEU A 64 0.88 -14.09 33.60
N ARG A 65 -0.40 -14.13 33.21
CA ARG A 65 -1.47 -14.72 34.05
C ARG A 65 -1.29 -16.23 34.28
N ILE A 66 -0.62 -16.94 33.37
CA ILE A 66 -0.26 -18.35 33.63
C ILE A 66 0.72 -18.44 34.80
N LEU A 67 1.68 -17.52 34.88
CA LEU A 67 2.64 -17.48 35.99
C LEU A 67 1.95 -17.12 37.30
N GLU A 68 1.05 -16.13 37.27
CA GLU A 68 0.21 -15.77 38.42
C GLU A 68 -0.55 -16.98 38.97
N ALA A 69 -1.24 -17.71 38.09
CA ALA A 69 -2.02 -18.90 38.45
C ALA A 69 -1.15 -20.09 38.92
N ALA A 70 0.07 -20.21 38.38
CA ALA A 70 0.94 -21.35 38.63
C ALA A 70 1.90 -21.18 39.82
N SER A 71 2.16 -19.94 40.24
CA SER A 71 3.26 -19.63 41.17
C SER A 71 2.83 -18.86 42.43
N CYS A 72 1.58 -19.02 42.87
CA CYS A 72 1.07 -18.54 44.16
C CYS A 72 1.56 -17.11 44.55
N LYS A 73 1.37 -16.12 43.66
CA LYS A 73 1.69 -14.66 43.80
C LYS A 73 3.01 -14.15 43.19
N SER A 74 3.74 -14.92 42.37
CA SER A 74 4.97 -14.39 41.72
C SER A 74 4.72 -13.22 40.77
N VAL A 75 3.50 -13.10 40.24
CA VAL A 75 3.01 -11.95 39.48
C VAL A 75 1.78 -11.43 40.21
N ILE A 76 1.71 -10.13 40.45
CA ILE A 76 0.57 -9.47 41.08
C ILE A 76 0.04 -8.41 40.12
N GLN A 77 -1.28 -8.30 40.04
CA GLN A 77 -1.93 -7.18 39.38
C GLN A 77 -1.98 -5.99 40.35
N SER A 78 -1.33 -4.89 39.99
CA SER A 78 -1.40 -3.63 40.75
C SER A 78 -2.84 -3.14 40.87
N GLU A 79 -3.32 -2.88 42.09
CA GLU A 79 -4.70 -2.42 42.31
C GLU A 79 -4.98 -1.05 41.68
N SER A 80 -3.96 -0.18 41.63
CA SER A 80 -4.10 1.20 41.13
C SER A 80 -4.02 1.29 39.60
N SER A 81 -3.10 0.54 38.98
CA SER A 81 -2.82 0.66 37.55
C SER A 81 -3.30 -0.52 36.71
N LYS A 82 -3.74 -1.62 37.34
CA LYS A 82 -4.05 -2.92 36.69
C LYS A 82 -2.87 -3.56 35.98
N ASP A 83 -1.65 -3.05 36.19
CA ASP A 83 -0.42 -3.58 35.59
C ASP A 83 -0.01 -4.91 36.21
N LEU A 84 0.58 -5.79 35.40
CA LEU A 84 1.14 -7.06 35.87
C LEU A 84 2.62 -6.88 36.24
N ILE A 85 2.94 -7.07 37.52
CA ILE A 85 4.29 -6.84 38.07
C ILE A 85 4.83 -8.16 38.64
N PHE A 86 6.10 -8.47 38.35
CA PHE A 86 6.82 -9.57 39.02
C PHE A 86 7.19 -9.19 40.44
N VAL A 87 6.77 -9.99 41.41
CA VAL A 87 7.06 -9.79 42.84
C VAL A 87 8.02 -10.85 43.38
N ASP A 88 8.03 -12.05 42.79
CA ASP A 88 8.90 -13.15 43.23
C ASP A 88 9.42 -13.98 42.04
N GLN A 89 10.38 -14.87 42.29
CA GLN A 89 10.91 -15.81 41.32
C GLN A 89 9.87 -16.91 41.03
N PRO A 90 9.45 -17.08 39.75
CA PRO A 90 8.52 -18.14 39.39
C PRO A 90 9.09 -19.53 39.66
N SER A 91 8.24 -20.46 40.10
CA SER A 91 8.62 -21.87 40.24
C SER A 91 9.02 -22.49 38.89
N ALA A 92 9.88 -23.51 38.91
CA ALA A 92 10.30 -24.21 37.69
C ALA A 92 9.11 -24.77 36.89
N TRP A 93 8.11 -25.32 37.58
CA TRP A 93 6.88 -25.82 36.96
C TRP A 93 6.05 -24.70 36.30
N ALA A 94 5.98 -23.51 36.91
CA ALA A 94 5.31 -22.36 36.31
C ALA A 94 6.01 -21.90 35.02
N LEU A 95 7.34 -21.92 35.00
CA LEU A 95 8.14 -21.62 33.80
C LEU A 95 7.94 -22.67 32.71
N ASP A 96 7.98 -23.97 33.05
CA ASP A 96 7.71 -25.04 32.08
C ASP A 96 6.33 -24.87 31.45
N ARG A 97 5.33 -24.51 32.25
CA ARG A 97 3.99 -24.21 31.75
C ARG A 97 3.99 -23.00 30.85
N LEU A 98 4.62 -21.90 31.24
CA LEU A 98 4.77 -20.71 30.40
C LEU A 98 5.35 -21.08 29.03
N TYR A 99 6.44 -21.85 28.98
CA TYR A 99 7.08 -22.28 27.73
C TYR A 99 6.17 -23.16 26.87
N GLN A 100 5.39 -24.06 27.48
CA GLN A 100 4.41 -24.89 26.77
C GLN A 100 3.32 -24.07 26.09
N TYR A 101 2.94 -22.91 26.64
CA TYR A 101 1.95 -22.02 26.03
C TYR A 101 2.59 -21.03 25.07
N SER A 102 3.73 -20.44 25.41
CA SER A 102 4.41 -19.47 24.55
C SER A 102 4.93 -20.09 23.25
N SER A 103 5.35 -21.36 23.29
CA SER A 103 5.74 -22.12 22.10
C SER A 103 4.57 -22.41 21.14
N ARG A 104 3.31 -22.18 21.52
CA ARG A 104 2.14 -22.36 20.63
C ARG A 104 1.82 -21.10 19.83
N ILE A 105 2.32 -19.95 20.26
CA ILE A 105 2.09 -18.67 19.60
C ILE A 105 2.83 -18.68 18.27
N ARG A 106 2.09 -18.39 17.20
CA ARG A 106 2.59 -18.26 15.81
C ARG A 106 2.45 -16.84 15.30
N LYS A 107 1.43 -16.11 15.75
CA LYS A 107 1.22 -14.72 15.39
C LYS A 107 1.05 -13.86 16.62
N MET A 108 1.69 -12.71 16.61
CA MET A 108 1.56 -11.72 17.67
C MET A 108 1.29 -10.34 17.09
N VAL A 109 0.25 -9.68 17.61
CA VAL A 109 -0.07 -8.29 17.31
C VAL A 109 0.18 -7.46 18.56
N ILE A 110 1.13 -6.54 18.51
CA ILE A 110 1.52 -5.71 19.63
C ILE A 110 0.90 -4.34 19.45
N LYS A 111 -0.08 -4.01 20.29
CA LYS A 111 -0.71 -2.69 20.33
C LYS A 111 -0.14 -1.87 21.49
N ASN A 112 -0.12 -0.55 21.35
CA ASN A 112 0.30 0.35 22.45
C ASN A 112 -0.42 0.02 23.76
N ASP A 113 -1.75 -0.07 23.72
CA ASP A 113 -2.57 -0.26 24.93
C ASP A 113 -2.28 -1.59 25.61
N THR A 114 -2.01 -2.64 24.82
CA THR A 114 -1.70 -3.98 25.33
C THR A 114 -0.31 -4.07 25.95
N MET A 115 0.65 -3.26 25.47
CA MET A 115 2.00 -3.21 26.02
C MET A 115 2.08 -2.36 27.27
N LYS A 116 1.31 -1.27 27.35
CA LYS A 116 1.24 -0.42 28.55
C LYS A 116 0.76 -1.19 29.78
N ALA A 117 -0.09 -2.20 29.59
CA ALA A 117 -0.54 -3.08 30.68
C ALA A 117 0.57 -3.97 31.29
N VAL A 118 1.74 -4.06 30.63
CA VAL A 118 2.88 -4.84 31.09
C VAL A 118 4.11 -3.92 31.17
N PRO A 119 4.49 -3.46 32.37
CA PRO A 119 5.67 -2.63 32.54
C PRO A 119 6.92 -3.26 31.93
N ILE A 120 7.78 -2.43 31.32
CA ILE A 120 9.00 -2.92 30.67
C ILE A 120 9.91 -3.69 31.64
N SER A 121 9.92 -3.31 32.92
CA SER A 121 10.64 -4.01 33.99
C SER A 121 10.15 -5.45 34.15
N THR A 122 8.85 -5.71 33.98
CA THR A 122 8.24 -7.05 34.01
C THR A 122 8.76 -7.89 32.85
N LEU A 123 8.83 -7.34 31.63
CA LEU A 123 9.33 -8.04 30.44
C LEU A 123 10.84 -8.31 30.53
N PHE A 124 11.60 -7.36 31.07
CA PHE A 124 13.03 -7.54 31.33
C PHE A 124 13.27 -8.60 32.40
N ARG A 125 12.47 -8.63 33.47
CA ARG A 125 12.56 -9.67 34.49
C ARG A 125 12.21 -11.05 33.89
N LEU A 126 11.21 -11.10 33.01
CA LEU A 126 10.84 -12.31 32.29
C LEU A 126 12.01 -12.85 31.46
N SER A 127 12.72 -12.00 30.73
CA SER A 127 13.88 -12.44 29.94
C SER A 127 15.02 -12.97 30.80
N GLN A 128 15.26 -12.39 31.99
CA GLN A 128 16.26 -12.89 32.95
C GLN A 128 15.88 -14.26 33.52
N VAL A 129 14.62 -14.44 33.91
CA VAL A 129 14.14 -15.70 34.50
C VAL A 129 14.14 -16.81 33.44
N CYS A 130 13.87 -16.47 32.18
CA CYS A 130 13.81 -17.42 31.07
C CYS A 130 15.18 -17.89 30.53
N HIS A 131 16.30 -17.67 31.22
CA HIS A 131 17.66 -18.00 30.75
C HIS A 131 17.87 -19.46 30.27
N ARG A 132 17.03 -20.42 30.70
CA ARG A 132 17.11 -21.83 30.28
C ARG A 132 16.67 -22.07 28.84
N GLN A 133 15.76 -21.24 28.32
CA GLN A 133 15.35 -21.24 26.93
C GLN A 133 15.36 -19.78 26.45
N PRO A 134 16.40 -19.34 25.73
CA PRO A 134 16.63 -17.92 25.46
C PRO A 134 15.53 -17.27 24.62
N GLN A 135 14.65 -18.06 24.00
CA GLN A 135 13.59 -17.60 23.12
C GLN A 135 12.22 -18.02 23.66
N LEU A 136 11.52 -17.07 24.28
CA LEU A 136 10.19 -17.31 24.83
C LEU A 136 9.20 -17.75 23.75
N PHE A 137 9.32 -17.21 22.54
CA PHE A 137 8.42 -17.47 21.42
C PHE A 137 9.12 -18.22 20.28
N ALA A 138 9.71 -19.38 20.56
CA ALA A 138 10.53 -20.15 19.61
C ALA A 138 9.88 -20.42 18.24
N LEU A 139 8.55 -20.47 18.18
CA LEU A 139 7.78 -20.77 16.98
C LEU A 139 6.98 -19.57 16.44
N LEU A 140 7.25 -18.34 16.90
CA LEU A 140 6.61 -17.14 16.38
C LEU A 140 7.00 -16.94 14.91
N GLN A 141 6.01 -16.84 14.03
CA GLN A 141 6.15 -16.70 12.58
C GLN A 141 5.75 -15.32 12.06
N SER A 142 4.80 -14.65 12.72
CA SER A 142 4.31 -13.33 12.31
C SER A 142 4.29 -12.39 13.49
N LEU A 143 4.92 -11.23 13.36
CA LEU A 143 4.92 -10.17 14.35
C LEU A 143 4.42 -8.89 13.71
N ARG A 144 3.31 -8.36 14.20
CA ARG A 144 2.77 -7.05 13.81
C ARG A 144 2.87 -6.10 14.98
N ILE A 145 3.45 -4.94 14.78
CA ILE A 145 3.67 -3.91 15.79
C ILE A 145 2.88 -2.69 15.37
N GLU A 146 1.86 -2.34 16.15
CA GLU A 146 1.06 -1.11 16.02
C GLU A 146 1.44 -0.08 17.08
N ALA A 147 2.57 -0.31 17.77
CA ALA A 147 3.02 0.52 18.86
C ALA A 147 3.77 1.76 18.35
N THR A 148 3.34 2.94 18.80
CA THR A 148 3.90 4.24 18.43
C THR A 148 4.87 4.78 19.49
N ASP A 149 4.92 4.18 20.67
CA ASP A 149 5.74 4.65 21.78
C ASP A 149 7.14 4.02 21.77
N SER A 150 8.17 4.83 21.97
CA SER A 150 9.57 4.39 21.96
C SER A 150 9.87 3.44 23.13
N GLU A 151 9.20 3.61 24.27
CA GLU A 151 9.37 2.74 25.44
C GLU A 151 8.92 1.30 25.15
N CYS A 152 7.82 1.16 24.40
CA CYS A 152 7.30 -0.16 24.03
C CYS A 152 8.27 -0.93 23.13
N LEU A 153 9.15 -0.25 22.37
CA LEU A 153 10.00 -0.91 21.40
C LEU A 153 11.17 -1.68 22.01
N TYR A 154 11.66 -1.26 23.18
CA TYR A 154 12.73 -1.97 23.86
C TYR A 154 12.31 -3.38 24.28
N SER A 155 11.01 -3.60 24.42
CA SER A 155 10.47 -4.93 24.66
C SER A 155 10.51 -5.83 23.43
N LEU A 156 10.72 -5.30 22.22
CA LEU A 156 10.62 -6.08 20.98
C LEU A 156 11.61 -7.24 20.92
N PHE A 157 12.74 -7.10 21.61
CA PHE A 157 13.77 -8.13 21.69
C PHE A 157 13.27 -9.44 22.32
N ILE A 158 12.20 -9.42 23.12
CA ILE A 158 11.59 -10.65 23.65
C ILE A 158 10.90 -11.48 22.57
N PHE A 159 10.50 -10.86 21.46
CA PHE A 159 9.82 -11.50 20.33
C PHE A 159 10.78 -11.94 19.23
N LEU A 160 12.10 -11.85 19.45
CA LEU A 160 13.07 -12.46 18.55
C LEU A 160 12.86 -13.97 18.53
N SER A 161 12.56 -14.48 17.34
CA SER A 161 12.29 -15.89 17.08
C SER A 161 13.03 -16.33 15.83
N PRO A 162 13.65 -17.52 15.82
CA PRO A 162 14.31 -18.08 14.65
C PRO A 162 13.30 -18.55 13.60
N SER A 163 12.03 -18.67 13.98
CA SER A 163 10.93 -19.01 13.07
C SER A 163 10.24 -17.78 12.49
N LEU A 164 10.73 -16.57 12.79
CA LEU A 164 10.03 -15.34 12.42
C LEU A 164 10.15 -15.10 10.91
N GLU A 165 9.02 -15.15 10.22
CA GLU A 165 8.94 -15.01 8.76
C GLU A 165 8.40 -13.66 8.32
N ASN A 166 7.44 -13.11 9.07
CA ASN A 166 6.71 -11.91 8.69
C ASN A 166 6.80 -10.87 9.80
N VAL A 167 7.30 -9.68 9.47
CA VAL A 167 7.39 -8.55 10.40
C VAL A 167 6.70 -7.34 9.79
N GLU A 168 5.67 -6.84 10.46
CA GLU A 168 4.95 -5.63 10.09
C GLU A 168 5.09 -4.60 11.20
N VAL A 169 5.59 -3.42 10.92
CA VAL A 169 5.78 -2.34 11.90
C VAL A 169 5.05 -1.10 11.41
N HIS A 170 4.09 -0.62 12.19
CA HIS A 170 3.43 0.66 12.01
C HIS A 170 4.07 1.63 13.00
N GLY A 171 4.86 2.57 12.50
CA GLY A 171 5.79 3.32 13.34
C GLY A 171 5.84 4.80 13.05
N ASP A 172 5.95 5.57 14.13
CA ASP A 172 6.30 7.00 14.11
C ASP A 172 7.79 7.18 13.73
N PRO A 173 8.21 8.26 13.05
CA PRO A 173 9.63 8.55 12.81
C PRO A 173 10.54 8.47 14.04
N ASN A 174 10.02 8.64 15.25
CA ASN A 174 10.80 8.56 16.49
C ASN A 174 11.28 7.14 16.83
N ILE A 175 10.69 6.10 16.21
CA ILE A 175 10.99 4.69 16.55
C ILE A 175 12.23 4.12 15.84
N GLN A 176 12.86 4.92 14.98
CA GLN A 176 13.85 4.45 14.00
C GLN A 176 15.11 3.79 14.58
N PRO A 177 15.77 4.32 15.64
CA PRO A 177 17.00 3.70 16.17
C PRO A 177 16.76 2.32 16.79
N THR A 178 15.65 2.18 17.53
CA THR A 178 15.27 0.90 18.14
C THR A 178 14.82 -0.10 17.08
N LEU A 179 14.06 0.36 16.09
CA LEU A 179 13.67 -0.45 14.93
C LEU A 179 14.90 -0.94 14.15
N GLN A 180 15.89 -0.08 13.92
CA GLN A 180 17.15 -0.45 13.29
C GLN A 180 17.84 -1.57 14.08
N SER A 181 17.97 -1.40 15.39
CA SER A 181 18.62 -2.39 16.27
C SER A 181 17.87 -3.73 16.28
N PHE A 182 16.53 -3.67 16.26
CA PHE A 182 15.67 -4.84 16.19
C PHE A 182 15.82 -5.58 14.85
N ILE A 183 15.74 -4.88 13.70
CA ILE A 183 15.91 -5.50 12.38
C ILE A 183 17.33 -6.04 12.20
N MET A 184 18.36 -5.33 12.69
CA MET A 184 19.73 -5.85 12.69
C MET A 184 19.85 -7.13 13.50
N SER A 185 19.16 -7.21 14.64
CA SER A 185 19.13 -8.43 15.45
C SER A 185 18.41 -9.57 14.71
N LEU A 186 17.29 -9.29 14.03
CA LEU A 186 16.61 -10.27 13.18
C LEU A 186 17.48 -10.75 12.02
N ALA A 187 18.23 -9.85 11.38
CA ALA A 187 19.15 -10.20 10.30
C ALA A 187 20.31 -11.09 10.79
N ASN A 188 20.69 -10.98 12.07
CA ASN A 188 21.77 -11.77 12.67
C ASN A 188 21.29 -13.10 13.25
N VAL A 189 20.04 -13.19 13.72
CA VAL A 189 19.44 -14.44 14.22
C VAL A 189 19.14 -15.33 13.02
N GLU A 190 20.07 -16.24 12.71
CA GLU A 190 19.97 -17.28 11.67
C GLU A 190 19.12 -16.83 10.47
N SER A 191 19.69 -15.89 9.72
CA SER A 191 19.19 -15.05 8.61
C SER A 191 18.30 -15.65 7.51
N ARG A 192 17.64 -16.79 7.70
CA ARG A 192 16.94 -17.55 6.64
C ARG A 192 15.42 -17.57 6.77
N SER A 193 14.86 -17.21 7.93
CA SER A 193 13.41 -17.31 8.12
C SER A 193 12.66 -16.08 7.61
N LEU A 194 13.26 -14.89 7.66
CA LEU A 194 12.58 -13.63 7.40
C LEU A 194 12.26 -13.46 5.91
N LYS A 195 11.00 -13.65 5.54
CA LYS A 195 10.50 -13.58 4.15
C LYS A 195 9.81 -12.26 3.84
N THR A 196 9.05 -11.72 4.78
CA THR A 196 8.23 -10.52 4.58
C THR A 196 8.56 -9.47 5.62
N VAL A 197 8.90 -8.26 5.17
CA VAL A 197 8.98 -7.09 6.03
C VAL A 197 8.11 -5.98 5.49
N ALA A 198 7.28 -5.41 6.34
CA ALA A 198 6.46 -4.24 6.05
C ALA A 198 6.70 -3.13 7.08
N LEU A 199 7.32 -2.02 6.68
CA LEU A 199 7.51 -0.84 7.52
C LEU A 199 6.52 0.26 7.10
N LYS A 200 5.40 0.34 7.79
CA LYS A 200 4.37 1.37 7.57
C LYS A 200 4.70 2.61 8.39
N GLY A 201 5.40 3.54 7.75
CA GLY A 201 5.84 4.78 8.36
C GLY A 201 7.14 5.27 7.73
N PRO A 202 7.62 6.46 8.12
CA PRO A 202 8.86 6.96 7.58
C PRO A 202 10.03 6.13 8.07
N SER A 203 10.90 5.70 7.15
CA SER A 203 12.12 4.95 7.51
C SER A 203 13.38 5.76 7.22
N SER A 204 14.32 5.67 8.14
CA SER A 204 15.63 6.31 8.05
C SER A 204 16.58 5.48 7.19
N LYS A 205 17.58 6.13 6.58
CA LYS A 205 18.61 5.45 5.80
C LYS A 205 19.32 4.31 6.56
N PRO A 206 19.69 4.46 7.85
CA PRO A 206 20.30 3.37 8.61
C PRO A 206 19.40 2.14 8.73
N VAL A 207 18.08 2.32 8.85
CA VAL A 207 17.10 1.20 8.84
C VAL A 207 17.09 0.52 7.48
N LEU A 208 17.08 1.30 6.38
CA LEU A 208 17.11 0.73 5.03
C LEU A 208 18.35 -0.13 4.79
N GLU A 209 19.52 0.32 5.23
CA GLU A 209 20.79 -0.42 5.10
C GLU A 209 20.77 -1.79 5.81
N THR A 210 19.94 -1.95 6.84
CA THR A 210 19.79 -3.25 7.53
C THR A 210 19.19 -4.32 6.63
N PHE A 211 18.28 -3.95 5.71
CA PHE A 211 17.62 -4.91 4.80
C PHE A 211 18.57 -5.51 3.76
N ILE A 212 19.72 -4.88 3.52
CA ILE A 212 20.76 -5.46 2.67
C ILE A 212 21.30 -6.76 3.28
N ARG A 213 21.22 -6.91 4.61
CA ARG A 213 21.69 -8.09 5.36
C ARG A 213 20.63 -9.19 5.52
N CYS A 214 19.36 -8.89 5.23
CA CYS A 214 18.25 -9.83 5.38
C CYS A 214 18.16 -10.79 4.19
N HIS A 215 19.08 -11.73 4.09
CA HIS A 215 19.07 -12.73 3.02
C HIS A 215 17.76 -13.54 3.03
N GLY A 216 17.21 -13.84 1.86
CA GLY A 216 15.96 -14.61 1.76
C GLY A 216 14.68 -13.77 1.87
N LEU A 217 14.80 -12.44 1.95
CA LEU A 217 13.65 -11.55 1.87
C LEU A 217 12.93 -11.71 0.53
N GLU A 218 11.67 -12.13 0.58
CA GLU A 218 10.79 -12.35 -0.58
C GLU A 218 9.89 -11.14 -0.85
N ARG A 219 9.49 -10.41 0.20
CA ARG A 219 8.61 -9.24 0.12
C ARG A 219 9.10 -8.13 1.05
N LEU A 220 9.23 -6.93 0.49
CA LEU A 220 9.58 -5.72 1.22
C LEU A 220 8.56 -4.62 0.92
N ASP A 221 7.82 -4.18 1.93
CA ASP A 221 6.90 -3.06 1.83
C ASP A 221 7.40 -1.90 2.70
N LEU A 222 7.73 -0.78 2.09
CA LEU A 222 8.23 0.42 2.76
C LEU A 222 7.23 1.56 2.61
N GLY A 223 6.87 2.18 3.73
CA GLY A 223 6.15 3.45 3.80
C GLY A 223 7.03 4.62 3.34
N PRO A 224 6.68 5.88 3.70
CA PRO A 224 7.36 7.09 3.20
C PRO A 224 8.86 7.14 3.50
N THR A 225 9.71 6.69 2.59
CA THR A 225 11.15 6.53 2.84
C THR A 225 12.00 7.48 2.00
N LEU A 226 13.12 7.91 2.58
CA LEU A 226 14.22 8.53 1.85
C LEU A 226 15.21 7.42 1.50
N TRP A 227 15.37 7.14 0.22
CA TRP A 227 16.31 6.16 -0.29
C TRP A 227 17.29 6.82 -1.25
N ASP A 228 18.40 6.15 -1.51
CA ASP A 228 19.35 6.54 -2.52
C ASP A 228 19.60 5.37 -3.50
N GLU A 229 20.11 5.72 -4.69
CA GLU A 229 20.43 4.76 -5.74
C GLU A 229 21.39 3.66 -5.26
N HIS A 230 22.32 4.00 -4.36
CA HIS A 230 23.27 3.06 -3.78
C HIS A 230 22.56 1.98 -2.94
N TRP A 231 21.53 2.34 -2.18
CA TRP A 231 20.75 1.39 -1.41
C TRP A 231 19.96 0.43 -2.31
N VAL A 232 19.24 0.93 -3.32
CA VAL A 232 18.46 0.07 -4.23
C VAL A 232 19.35 -0.93 -4.96
N THR A 233 20.49 -0.45 -5.48
CA THR A 233 21.47 -1.31 -6.16
C THR A 233 22.07 -2.35 -5.21
N SER A 234 22.34 -1.97 -3.96
CA SER A 234 22.83 -2.89 -2.93
C SER A 234 21.77 -3.90 -2.51
N LEU A 235 20.52 -3.49 -2.36
CA LEU A 235 19.40 -4.35 -2.01
C LEU A 235 19.24 -5.47 -3.03
N GLY A 236 19.19 -5.14 -4.33
CA GLY A 236 19.03 -6.18 -5.35
C GLY A 236 20.22 -7.11 -5.49
N LYS A 237 21.44 -6.60 -5.32
CA LYS A 237 22.66 -7.44 -5.31
C LYS A 237 22.62 -8.52 -4.23
N HIS A 238 22.12 -8.19 -3.03
CA HIS A 238 22.13 -9.08 -1.87
C HIS A 238 20.82 -9.87 -1.67
N ASN A 239 19.69 -9.38 -2.17
CA ASN A 239 18.36 -9.98 -2.00
C ASN A 239 17.80 -10.52 -3.32
N ARG A 240 18.44 -11.56 -3.84
CA ARG A 240 18.04 -12.19 -5.11
C ARG A 240 16.68 -12.90 -5.05
N ALA A 241 16.18 -13.22 -3.86
CA ALA A 241 14.87 -13.84 -3.63
C ALA A 241 13.72 -12.83 -3.60
N LEU A 242 13.99 -11.52 -3.67
CA LEU A 242 12.96 -10.50 -3.55
C LEU A 242 12.00 -10.57 -4.75
N THR A 243 10.78 -11.02 -4.50
CA THR A 243 9.71 -11.16 -5.49
C THR A 243 8.76 -9.97 -5.51
N SER A 244 8.62 -9.26 -4.39
CA SER A 244 7.72 -8.11 -4.25
C SER A 244 8.41 -6.96 -3.56
N LEU A 245 8.37 -5.77 -4.17
CA LEU A 245 8.87 -4.53 -3.59
C LEU A 245 7.80 -3.44 -3.69
N THR A 246 7.30 -3.01 -2.53
CA THR A 246 6.40 -1.85 -2.42
C THR A 246 7.14 -0.72 -1.74
N MET A 247 7.10 0.49 -2.30
CA MET A 247 7.76 1.66 -1.71
C MET A 247 6.89 2.90 -1.83
N GLU A 248 6.72 3.63 -0.73
CA GLU A 248 6.20 5.00 -0.70
C GLU A 248 7.37 5.97 -0.52
N LEU A 249 7.53 6.94 -1.41
CA LEU A 249 8.68 7.82 -1.48
C LEU A 249 8.33 9.14 -0.82
N LYS A 250 9.17 9.59 0.12
CA LYS A 250 9.05 10.90 0.74
C LYS A 250 9.90 11.90 -0.03
N GLU A 251 9.41 13.12 -0.19
CA GLU A 251 10.23 14.23 -0.66
C GLU A 251 11.35 14.47 0.36
N SER A 252 12.59 14.67 -0.13
CA SER A 252 13.66 15.14 0.74
C SER A 252 13.27 16.54 1.21
N ASP A 253 13.12 16.74 2.52
CA ASP A 253 12.96 18.05 3.14
C ASP A 253 14.27 18.85 2.95
N SER A 254 14.63 19.15 1.71
CA SER A 254 15.83 19.90 1.33
C SER A 254 15.60 21.41 1.47
N THR A 255 14.63 21.82 2.31
CA THR A 255 14.49 23.20 2.75
C THR A 255 15.68 23.55 3.62
N VAL A 256 16.79 23.83 2.94
CA VAL A 256 17.76 24.89 3.20
C VAL A 256 17.73 25.34 4.65
N SER A 257 18.45 24.62 5.49
CA SER A 257 18.96 25.15 6.75
C SER A 257 20.08 26.17 6.46
N ASP A 258 19.80 27.22 5.69
CA ASP A 258 20.62 28.44 5.65
C ASP A 258 20.29 29.30 6.88
N SER A 259 20.40 28.68 8.07
CA SER A 259 20.39 29.38 9.34
C SER A 259 21.82 29.44 9.88
N THR A 260 22.69 30.13 9.17
CA THR A 260 23.92 30.70 9.75
C THR A 260 24.11 32.11 9.20
N ALA A 261 24.09 33.07 10.13
CA ALA A 261 24.47 34.48 10.04
C ALA A 261 23.33 35.51 10.02
N SER A 262 22.73 35.72 11.19
CA SER A 262 22.52 37.07 11.76
C SER A 262 21.79 36.98 13.09
N ASN A 263 22.52 37.21 14.18
CA ASN A 263 22.08 37.96 15.36
C ASN A 263 23.26 38.13 16.33
N SER A 264 24.05 39.16 16.07
CA SER A 264 24.82 39.86 17.09
C SER A 264 24.00 41.06 17.56
N THR A 265 23.41 40.98 18.74
CA THR A 265 22.87 42.15 19.44
C THR A 265 23.11 42.02 20.94
N ALA A 266 24.04 42.86 21.40
CA ALA A 266 24.03 43.62 22.65
C ALA A 266 23.76 42.86 23.96
N SER A 267 24.85 42.58 24.69
CA SER A 267 24.84 42.53 26.15
C SER A 267 25.46 43.82 26.65
N GLU A 268 24.64 44.63 27.35
CA GLU A 268 25.10 45.69 28.23
C GLU A 268 25.84 45.04 29.42
N GLU A 269 27.11 45.39 29.62
CA GLU A 269 27.72 45.34 30.94
C GLU A 269 28.62 46.57 31.13
N THR A 270 28.21 47.38 32.10
CA THR A 270 28.95 48.48 32.69
C THR A 270 30.19 47.96 33.43
N GLY A 271 31.37 48.57 33.24
CA GLY A 271 32.46 48.43 34.20
C GLY A 271 33.89 48.55 33.67
N GLN A 272 34.31 49.78 33.36
CA GLN A 272 35.51 50.43 33.92
C GLN A 272 36.81 49.62 34.10
N GLY A 273 37.86 49.99 33.36
CA GLY A 273 39.24 49.60 33.68
C GLY A 273 40.25 49.83 32.57
N ASP A 274 41.02 50.92 32.69
CA ASP A 274 42.10 51.37 31.81
C ASP A 274 43.16 50.32 31.44
N SER A 275 43.73 50.42 30.23
CA SER A 275 45.19 50.67 30.02
C SER A 275 45.66 50.44 28.57
N LYS A 276 46.15 51.53 27.98
CA LYS A 276 47.25 51.69 26.98
C LYS A 276 47.87 50.42 26.37
N SER A 277 47.95 50.33 25.03
CA SER A 277 49.08 50.87 24.23
C SER A 277 49.15 50.28 22.80
N SER A 278 49.17 51.19 21.81
CA SER A 278 50.07 51.25 20.65
C SER A 278 50.63 49.96 20.00
N GLY A 279 50.33 49.76 18.71
CA GLY A 279 51.15 48.97 17.79
C GLY A 279 50.64 48.98 16.34
N LYS A 280 51.33 49.73 15.46
CA LYS A 280 51.10 49.85 14.00
C LYS A 280 51.51 48.58 13.23
N SER A 281 50.83 48.28 12.12
CA SER A 281 51.36 47.79 10.81
C SER A 281 50.15 47.25 10.00
N MET A 282 49.64 47.87 8.93
CA MET A 282 50.15 48.09 7.55
C MET A 282 50.39 46.80 6.74
N ILE A 283 49.86 46.80 5.49
CA ILE A 283 50.13 45.90 4.33
C ILE A 283 49.27 44.61 4.33
N GLU A 284 48.58 44.12 3.28
CA GLU A 284 48.41 44.45 1.87
C GLU A 284 47.13 43.80 1.30
N THR A 285 46.61 44.45 0.26
CA THR A 285 45.82 44.00 -0.89
C THR A 285 46.06 42.54 -1.33
N LEU A 286 45.00 41.81 -1.74
CA LEU A 286 44.95 41.02 -2.99
C LEU A 286 43.61 40.25 -3.17
N LEU A 287 42.90 40.66 -4.23
CA LEU A 287 42.10 39.88 -5.20
C LEU A 287 40.95 38.96 -4.74
N SER A 288 39.77 39.48 -5.04
CA SER A 288 38.52 38.78 -5.37
C SER A 288 38.71 37.63 -6.36
N ARG A 289 38.35 36.41 -5.94
CA ARG A 289 38.01 35.29 -6.83
C ARG A 289 36.57 34.88 -6.55
N SER A 290 35.69 35.18 -7.50
CA SER A 290 34.31 34.72 -7.53
C SER A 290 34.25 33.20 -7.67
N PRO A 291 33.41 32.46 -6.93
CA PRO A 291 33.16 31.06 -7.24
C PRO A 291 32.22 30.98 -8.45
N THR A 292 32.73 30.36 -9.50
CA THR A 292 31.95 29.96 -10.68
C THR A 292 30.98 28.86 -10.26
N VAL A 293 29.69 29.14 -10.37
CA VAL A 293 28.61 28.16 -10.21
C VAL A 293 28.76 27.12 -11.32
N SER A 294 29.07 25.88 -10.95
CA SER A 294 29.14 24.75 -11.87
C SER A 294 27.73 24.43 -12.36
N SER A 295 27.50 24.59 -13.66
CA SER A 295 26.29 24.19 -14.35
C SER A 295 26.08 22.67 -14.21
N ARG A 296 24.92 22.29 -13.66
CA ARG A 296 24.40 20.92 -13.69
C ARG A 296 24.41 20.42 -15.13
N SER A 297 25.27 19.44 -15.39
CA SER A 297 25.33 18.69 -16.65
C SER A 297 24.00 17.98 -16.88
N THR A 298 23.26 18.41 -17.90
CA THR A 298 22.26 17.60 -18.60
C THR A 298 22.99 16.45 -19.28
N GLN A 299 23.19 15.34 -18.57
CA GLN A 299 23.63 14.09 -19.19
C GLN A 299 22.54 13.61 -20.15
N VAL A 300 22.77 13.92 -21.42
CA VAL A 300 22.16 13.26 -22.57
C VAL A 300 22.50 11.78 -22.47
N TRP A 301 21.50 10.92 -22.67
CA TRP A 301 21.64 9.47 -22.73
C TRP A 301 22.84 9.10 -23.63
N PRO A 302 23.82 8.32 -23.16
CA PRO A 302 24.96 7.97 -23.99
C PRO A 302 24.49 7.09 -25.15
N GLY A 303 24.64 7.62 -26.37
CA GLY A 303 24.50 6.87 -27.61
C GLY A 303 25.39 5.62 -27.57
N ALA A 304 24.76 4.48 -27.78
CA ALA A 304 25.34 3.16 -27.63
C ALA A 304 26.51 2.92 -28.61
N GLY A 305 27.74 2.91 -28.08
CA GLY A 305 28.87 2.22 -28.71
C GLY A 305 28.76 0.70 -28.52
N PRO A 306 29.23 -0.14 -29.48
CA PRO A 306 28.97 -1.57 -29.50
C PRO A 306 30.00 -2.34 -28.67
N ARG A 307 29.99 -2.20 -27.35
CA ARG A 307 30.56 -3.20 -26.43
C ARG A 307 29.63 -3.33 -25.21
N LYS A 308 28.52 -4.03 -25.44
CA LYS A 308 27.45 -4.28 -24.47
C LYS A 308 27.95 -5.21 -23.36
N ALA A 309 28.54 -4.65 -22.31
CA ALA A 309 28.53 -5.32 -21.02
C ALA A 309 27.04 -5.55 -20.67
N ARG A 310 26.62 -6.81 -20.58
CA ARG A 310 25.27 -7.13 -20.12
C ARG A 310 25.20 -6.67 -18.67
N SER A 311 24.57 -5.52 -18.42
CA SER A 311 24.29 -5.03 -17.08
C SER A 311 23.61 -6.16 -16.31
N ALA A 312 24.25 -6.61 -15.22
CA ALA A 312 23.68 -7.67 -14.40
C ALA A 312 22.31 -7.23 -13.88
N LEU A 313 21.33 -8.13 -13.91
CA LEU A 313 20.01 -7.86 -13.37
C LEU A 313 20.12 -7.52 -11.89
N ILE A 314 19.65 -6.33 -11.50
CA ILE A 314 19.68 -5.91 -10.10
C ILE A 314 18.74 -6.78 -9.27
N PHE A 315 17.52 -7.04 -9.76
CA PHE A 315 16.56 -7.95 -9.09
C PHE A 315 16.09 -9.06 -10.03
N PRO A 316 16.73 -10.24 -10.03
CA PRO A 316 16.41 -11.31 -10.98
C PRO A 316 15.07 -12.01 -10.71
N ALA A 317 14.54 -11.95 -9.47
CA ALA A 317 13.30 -12.61 -9.07
C ALA A 317 12.11 -11.67 -8.89
N LEU A 318 12.30 -10.36 -9.10
CA LEU A 318 11.25 -9.37 -8.84
C LEU A 318 10.10 -9.57 -9.83
N LYS A 319 8.91 -9.83 -9.28
CA LYS A 319 7.66 -10.03 -10.02
C LYS A 319 6.69 -8.89 -9.81
N VAL A 320 6.63 -8.34 -8.60
CA VAL A 320 5.69 -7.28 -8.22
C VAL A 320 6.48 -6.05 -7.80
N LEU A 321 6.15 -4.91 -8.39
CA LEU A 321 6.74 -3.62 -8.07
C LEU A 321 5.63 -2.59 -7.90
N ALA A 322 5.50 -2.05 -6.71
CA ALA A 322 4.56 -0.96 -6.43
C ALA A 322 5.33 0.25 -5.91
N ILE A 323 5.22 1.39 -6.60
CA ILE A 323 5.91 2.62 -6.20
C ILE A 323 4.94 3.77 -6.16
N THR A 324 5.00 4.51 -5.05
CA THR A 324 4.14 5.65 -4.76
C THR A 324 5.03 6.80 -4.29
N GLY A 325 4.85 8.05 -4.72
CA GLY A 325 5.66 9.20 -4.24
C GLY A 325 6.09 10.15 -5.38
N PRO A 326 7.09 11.06 -5.22
CA PRO A 326 7.52 12.09 -6.20
C PRO A 326 8.25 11.59 -7.47
N SER A 327 8.26 12.43 -8.51
CA SER A 327 8.59 12.06 -9.91
C SER A 327 10.05 11.68 -10.13
N GLU A 328 10.93 12.47 -9.57
CA GLU A 328 12.37 12.36 -9.77
C GLU A 328 12.87 11.03 -9.20
N MET A 329 12.28 10.60 -8.09
CA MET A 329 12.63 9.34 -7.44
C MET A 329 12.08 8.14 -8.21
N LEU A 330 10.85 8.22 -8.77
CA LEU A 330 10.35 7.17 -9.67
C LEU A 330 11.28 6.97 -10.87
N ARG A 331 11.76 8.08 -11.47
CA ARG A 331 12.68 8.02 -12.61
C ARG A 331 13.96 7.25 -12.28
N VAL A 332 14.57 7.53 -11.14
CA VAL A 332 15.78 6.83 -10.69
C VAL A 332 15.46 5.34 -10.48
N MET A 333 14.37 5.01 -9.78
CA MET A 333 14.02 3.62 -9.47
C MET A 333 13.74 2.81 -10.73
N ILE A 334 12.98 3.35 -11.66
CA ILE A 334 12.69 2.70 -12.94
C ILE A 334 13.96 2.56 -13.77
N SER A 335 14.84 3.56 -13.80
CA SER A 335 16.10 3.44 -14.54
C SER A 335 17.00 2.33 -13.99
N LEU A 336 16.99 2.12 -12.67
CA LEU A 336 17.67 1.01 -12.00
C LEU A 336 16.99 -0.34 -12.27
N LEU A 337 15.67 -0.35 -12.38
CA LEU A 337 14.88 -1.56 -12.64
C LEU A 337 14.77 -1.94 -14.12
N GLY A 338 15.15 -1.04 -15.03
CA GLY A 338 15.13 -1.17 -16.49
C GLY A 338 15.99 -2.30 -17.07
N VAL A 339 16.46 -3.19 -16.21
CA VAL A 339 17.20 -4.40 -16.57
C VAL A 339 16.37 -5.66 -16.30
N THR A 340 15.36 -5.64 -15.45
CA THR A 340 14.69 -6.86 -14.97
C THR A 340 13.59 -7.35 -15.93
N SER A 341 13.80 -8.52 -16.53
CA SER A 341 12.86 -9.15 -17.48
C SER A 341 11.77 -10.00 -16.80
N SER A 342 11.69 -10.00 -15.46
CA SER A 342 10.83 -10.89 -14.67
C SER A 342 9.59 -10.22 -14.09
N ILE A 343 9.45 -8.90 -14.24
CA ILE A 343 8.36 -8.17 -13.60
C ILE A 343 7.03 -8.52 -14.30
N GLU A 344 6.09 -9.07 -13.53
CA GLU A 344 4.75 -9.44 -13.98
C GLU A 344 3.71 -8.38 -13.63
N ASP A 345 3.89 -7.65 -12.52
CA ASP A 345 2.94 -6.65 -12.00
C ASP A 345 3.67 -5.35 -11.64
N ILE A 346 3.21 -4.23 -12.20
CA ILE A 346 3.68 -2.89 -11.85
C ILE A 346 2.50 -2.02 -11.43
N SER A 347 2.65 -1.37 -10.27
CA SER A 347 1.78 -0.30 -9.82
C SER A 347 2.58 0.99 -9.67
N LEU A 348 2.23 2.02 -10.43
CA LEU A 348 2.83 3.36 -10.34
C LEU A 348 1.75 4.32 -9.83
N CYS A 349 2.00 4.92 -8.66
CA CYS A 349 1.13 5.92 -8.04
C CYS A 349 1.91 7.21 -7.75
N PRO A 350 2.20 8.04 -8.76
CA PRO A 350 2.63 9.41 -8.52
C PRO A 350 1.76 10.10 -7.47
N ILE A 351 2.39 10.68 -6.46
CA ILE A 351 1.70 11.58 -5.53
C ILE A 351 2.09 13.01 -5.90
N ALA A 352 1.10 13.86 -6.14
CA ALA A 352 1.33 15.30 -6.17
C ALA A 352 1.72 15.75 -4.75
N VAL A 353 3.00 16.02 -4.53
CA VAL A 353 3.52 16.52 -3.27
C VAL A 353 3.84 17.98 -3.47
N THR A 354 2.96 18.88 -3.00
CA THR A 354 3.36 20.15 -2.39
C THR A 354 2.14 20.93 -1.89
N ILE A 355 2.18 21.30 -0.61
CA ILE A 355 1.60 22.55 -0.11
C ILE A 355 2.82 23.41 0.18
N SER A 356 3.46 23.97 -0.84
CA SER A 356 4.55 24.90 -0.60
C SER A 356 3.99 26.17 0.05
N LYS A 357 4.67 26.70 1.08
CA LYS A 357 4.40 28.03 1.62
C LYS A 357 4.79 29.07 0.55
N GLY A 358 3.97 29.24 -0.48
CA GLY A 358 4.25 30.13 -1.61
C GLY A 358 2.96 30.53 -2.31
N MET A 359 2.72 31.83 -2.41
CA MET A 359 1.43 32.48 -2.70
C MET A 359 0.81 32.11 -4.07
N ILE A 360 -0.38 31.50 -4.04
CA ILE A 360 -1.50 32.11 -4.75
C ILE A 360 -2.00 33.22 -3.81
N HIS A 361 -1.98 34.48 -4.25
CA HIS A 361 -2.70 35.51 -3.52
C HIS A 361 -4.17 35.11 -3.54
N MET A 362 -4.78 34.95 -2.36
CA MET A 362 -6.25 34.78 -2.24
C MET A 362 -7.04 35.89 -2.94
N ASP A 363 -6.36 36.96 -3.36
CA ASP A 363 -6.88 38.10 -4.10
C ASP A 363 -6.98 37.84 -5.62
N ASP A 364 -6.34 36.79 -6.16
CA ASP A 364 -6.46 36.36 -7.57
C ASP A 364 -7.60 35.35 -7.80
N LEU A 365 -8.26 34.90 -6.73
CA LEU A 365 -9.44 34.07 -6.82
C LEU A 365 -10.65 34.95 -7.20
N PRO A 366 -11.49 34.55 -8.18
CA PRO A 366 -12.60 35.36 -8.64
C PRO A 366 -13.48 35.82 -7.48
N PHE A 367 -13.56 37.14 -7.32
CA PHE A 367 -14.21 37.86 -6.24
C PHE A 367 -15.63 37.34 -5.97
N GLY A 368 -15.86 36.71 -4.82
CA GLY A 368 -17.21 36.34 -4.37
C GLY A 368 -17.28 35.40 -3.16
N TRP A 369 -16.23 34.63 -2.89
CA TRP A 369 -16.29 33.56 -1.87
C TRP A 369 -16.12 34.01 -0.42
N CYS A 370 -15.50 35.16 -0.15
CA CYS A 370 -15.31 35.69 1.21
C CYS A 370 -15.29 37.21 1.19
N SER A 371 -16.46 37.85 1.34
CA SER A 371 -16.56 39.30 1.53
C SER A 371 -16.06 39.77 2.90
N SER A 372 -15.89 38.86 3.88
CA SER A 372 -15.34 39.20 5.20
C SER A 372 -13.88 38.77 5.35
N GLU A 373 -13.06 39.69 5.83
CA GLU A 373 -11.66 39.47 6.19
C GLU A 373 -11.48 38.31 7.18
N SER A 374 -12.47 38.08 8.05
CA SER A 374 -12.47 36.97 9.00
C SER A 374 -12.52 35.59 8.32
N LYS A 375 -13.28 35.44 7.23
CA LYS A 375 -13.33 34.18 6.47
C LYS A 375 -12.08 33.99 5.62
N LYS A 376 -11.49 35.07 5.07
CA LYS A 376 -10.17 35.03 4.42
C LYS A 376 -9.07 34.55 5.39
N ARG A 377 -9.07 35.05 6.64
CA ARG A 377 -8.13 34.60 7.69
C ARG A 377 -8.39 33.15 8.12
N SER A 378 -9.66 32.74 8.23
CA SER A 378 -10.03 31.35 8.53
C SER A 378 -9.56 30.40 7.42
N ALA A 379 -9.86 30.70 6.15
CA ALA A 379 -9.43 29.90 5.01
C ALA A 379 -7.90 29.85 4.86
N LYS A 380 -7.20 30.97 5.08
CA LYS A 380 -5.73 31.02 5.09
C LYS A 380 -5.13 30.19 6.23
N LYS A 381 -5.81 30.13 7.38
CA LYS A 381 -5.43 29.30 8.54
C LYS A 381 -5.79 27.82 8.34
N GLU A 382 -6.83 27.52 7.57
CA GLU A 382 -7.37 26.17 7.36
C GLU A 382 -6.75 25.44 6.17
N PHE A 383 -6.35 26.15 5.10
CA PHE A 383 -5.90 25.51 3.84
C PHE A 383 -4.42 25.70 3.48
N GLY A 384 -3.70 26.63 4.08
CA GLY A 384 -2.37 27.00 3.60
C GLY A 384 -2.41 27.49 2.14
N ALA A 385 -1.26 27.92 1.59
CA ALA A 385 -1.18 28.17 0.16
C ALA A 385 -1.04 26.81 -0.54
N LEU A 386 -2.04 26.41 -1.32
CA LEU A 386 -2.06 25.13 -1.99
C LEU A 386 -1.69 25.35 -3.45
N TYR A 387 -0.44 25.03 -3.79
CA TYR A 387 0.09 25.15 -5.14
C TYR A 387 0.13 23.76 -5.78
N ILE A 388 -0.40 23.64 -6.99
CA ILE A 388 -0.15 22.49 -7.85
C ILE A 388 0.87 22.96 -8.88
N ASP A 389 2.08 22.43 -8.81
CA ASP A 389 3.12 22.71 -9.80
C ASP A 389 2.78 22.00 -11.11
N VAL A 390 2.33 22.78 -12.09
CA VAL A 390 1.97 22.28 -13.43
C VAL A 390 3.21 21.72 -14.15
N ASP A 391 4.39 22.28 -13.89
CA ASP A 391 5.65 21.80 -14.47
C ASP A 391 6.05 20.46 -13.83
N GLU A 392 5.81 20.28 -12.53
CA GLU A 392 5.99 18.98 -11.86
C GLU A 392 5.06 17.92 -12.47
N ILE A 393 3.77 18.24 -12.67
CA ILE A 393 2.83 17.33 -13.36
C ILE A 393 3.30 17.01 -14.78
N ALA A 394 3.81 17.99 -15.52
CA ALA A 394 4.29 17.76 -16.87
C ALA A 394 5.54 16.87 -16.90
N GLU A 395 6.49 17.04 -15.97
CA GLU A 395 7.65 16.16 -15.83
C GLU A 395 7.24 14.75 -15.39
N TRP A 396 6.23 14.63 -14.52
CA TRP A 396 5.62 13.37 -14.11
C TRP A 396 5.13 12.55 -15.30
N VAL A 397 4.26 13.16 -16.09
CA VAL A 397 3.68 12.56 -17.29
C VAL A 397 4.80 12.11 -18.24
N ARG A 398 5.82 12.94 -18.43
CA ARG A 398 6.98 12.66 -19.27
C ARG A 398 7.83 11.51 -18.72
N CYS A 399 8.00 11.41 -17.41
CA CYS A 399 8.73 10.33 -16.75
C CYS A 399 7.97 9.00 -16.83
N THR A 400 6.66 9.00 -16.59
CA THR A 400 5.78 7.83 -16.75
C THR A 400 5.80 7.33 -18.20
N GLU A 401 5.73 8.24 -19.17
CA GLU A 401 5.86 7.89 -20.58
C GLU A 401 7.20 7.22 -20.89
N ARG A 402 8.33 7.83 -20.50
CA ARG A 402 9.66 7.26 -20.71
C ARG A 402 9.82 5.89 -20.04
N THR A 403 9.24 5.74 -18.85
CA THR A 403 9.20 4.51 -18.08
C THR A 403 8.48 3.40 -18.83
N LEU A 404 7.26 3.66 -19.28
CA LEU A 404 6.46 2.68 -20.02
C LEU A 404 7.11 2.33 -21.36
N LYS A 405 7.75 3.29 -22.04
CA LYS A 405 8.56 3.02 -23.23
C LYS A 405 9.72 2.09 -22.92
N ALA A 406 10.45 2.34 -21.84
CA ALA A 406 11.55 1.47 -21.42
C ALA A 406 11.05 0.07 -21.08
N ILE A 407 9.99 -0.06 -20.29
CA ILE A 407 9.39 -1.35 -19.93
C ILE A 407 8.93 -2.10 -21.19
N GLY A 408 8.27 -1.41 -22.13
CA GLY A 408 7.82 -1.97 -23.40
C GLY A 408 8.94 -2.55 -24.26
N ILE A 409 10.15 -2.00 -24.16
CA ILE A 409 11.33 -2.51 -24.86
C ILE A 409 11.86 -3.80 -24.23
N PHE A 410 11.79 -3.94 -22.90
CA PHE A 410 12.48 -4.99 -22.17
C PHE A 410 11.58 -6.14 -21.67
N ASN A 411 10.28 -5.89 -21.49
CA ASN A 411 9.46 -6.76 -20.67
C ASN A 411 8.28 -7.37 -21.43
N LEU A 412 8.51 -8.56 -21.98
CA LEU A 412 7.49 -9.37 -22.64
C LEU A 412 6.58 -10.15 -21.66
N THR A 413 6.87 -10.16 -20.35
CA THR A 413 6.15 -10.98 -19.36
C THR A 413 5.14 -10.19 -18.51
N MET A 414 5.05 -8.88 -18.71
CA MET A 414 4.16 -8.02 -17.93
C MET A 414 2.69 -8.40 -18.11
N LYS A 415 2.03 -8.77 -17.02
CA LYS A 415 0.62 -9.19 -16.98
C LYS A 415 -0.28 -8.09 -16.42
N ARG A 416 0.19 -7.29 -15.46
CA ARG A 416 -0.60 -6.22 -14.85
C ARG A 416 0.14 -4.89 -14.83
N ILE A 417 -0.59 -3.84 -15.16
CA ILE A 417 -0.19 -2.46 -14.95
C ILE A 417 -1.31 -1.75 -14.20
N SER A 418 -0.95 -1.06 -13.12
CA SER A 418 -1.77 -0.07 -12.45
C SER A 418 -1.10 1.29 -12.54
N LEU A 419 -1.79 2.28 -13.10
CA LEU A 419 -1.38 3.67 -13.20
C LEU A 419 -2.38 4.52 -12.42
N SER A 420 -2.07 4.85 -11.17
CA SER A 420 -2.92 5.70 -10.36
C SER A 420 -2.30 7.08 -10.17
N TRP A 421 -3.12 8.11 -10.03
CA TRP A 421 -2.67 9.41 -9.54
C TRP A 421 -3.14 9.59 -8.10
N GLY A 422 -2.20 9.82 -7.21
CA GLY A 422 -2.44 10.08 -5.80
C GLY A 422 -2.35 11.57 -5.50
N TYR A 423 -3.08 11.99 -4.47
CA TYR A 423 -2.81 13.25 -3.81
C TYR A 423 -2.27 12.97 -2.42
N SER A 424 -1.51 13.89 -1.84
CA SER A 424 -1.10 13.76 -0.45
C SER A 424 -2.34 13.62 0.47
N LYS A 425 -2.23 12.86 1.57
CA LYS A 425 -3.34 12.62 2.51
C LYS A 425 -4.01 13.92 3.00
N GLY A 426 -3.21 14.99 3.17
CA GLY A 426 -3.73 16.31 3.53
C GLY A 426 -4.62 16.92 2.45
N PHE A 427 -4.28 16.71 1.17
CA PHE A 427 -5.06 17.21 0.05
C PHE A 427 -6.33 16.38 -0.20
N GLU A 428 -6.29 15.05 -0.02
CA GLU A 428 -7.47 14.19 -0.20
C GLU A 428 -8.65 14.62 0.67
N ALA A 429 -8.40 15.06 1.91
CA ALA A 429 -9.43 15.56 2.82
C ALA A 429 -10.12 16.85 2.31
N VAL A 430 -9.42 17.66 1.51
CA VAL A 430 -9.88 18.95 1.01
C VAL A 430 -10.39 18.87 -0.44
N LEU A 431 -9.95 17.85 -1.20
CA LEU A 431 -10.25 17.67 -2.61
C LEU A 431 -11.76 17.74 -2.95
N PRO A 432 -12.70 17.12 -2.20
CA PRO A 432 -14.13 17.24 -2.51
C PRO A 432 -14.68 18.66 -2.40
N ARG A 433 -14.07 19.53 -1.57
CA ARG A 433 -14.44 20.94 -1.46
C ARG A 433 -13.87 21.73 -2.65
N LEU A 434 -12.63 21.44 -3.03
CA LEU A 434 -11.97 22.11 -4.15
C LEU A 434 -12.55 21.70 -5.51
N LYS A 435 -12.90 20.42 -5.71
CA LYS A 435 -13.58 19.95 -6.94
C LYS A 435 -14.87 20.73 -7.20
N ARG A 436 -15.62 21.08 -6.14
CA ARG A 436 -16.84 21.90 -6.23
C ARG A 436 -16.56 23.37 -6.56
N ALA A 437 -15.39 23.89 -6.20
CA ALA A 437 -15.07 25.30 -6.32
C ALA A 437 -14.28 25.64 -7.61
N TYR A 438 -13.38 24.76 -8.03
CA TYR A 438 -12.32 25.10 -8.98
C TYR A 438 -12.20 24.16 -10.19
N HIS A 439 -13.13 23.21 -10.37
CA HIS A 439 -13.04 22.23 -11.46
C HIS A 439 -11.63 21.60 -11.57
N ILE A 440 -11.05 21.21 -10.43
CA ILE A 440 -9.74 20.55 -10.42
C ILE A 440 -9.89 19.21 -11.13
N HIS A 441 -9.37 19.14 -12.35
CA HIS A 441 -9.30 17.91 -13.11
C HIS A 441 -8.00 17.17 -12.79
N PRO A 442 -8.03 15.83 -12.72
CA PRO A 442 -6.80 15.06 -12.69
C PRO A 442 -5.95 15.31 -13.94
N PRO A 443 -4.64 15.03 -13.88
CA PRO A 443 -3.77 15.14 -15.05
C PRO A 443 -4.28 14.25 -16.17
N SER A 444 -4.15 14.73 -17.41
CA SER A 444 -4.57 13.98 -18.58
C SER A 444 -3.52 12.93 -18.95
N LEU A 445 -3.99 11.74 -19.30
CA LEU A 445 -3.14 10.68 -19.82
C LEU A 445 -2.65 11.08 -21.23
N THR A 446 -1.34 11.21 -21.42
CA THR A 446 -0.80 11.70 -22.70
C THR A 446 -0.85 10.65 -23.81
N PRO A 447 -0.88 11.09 -25.08
CA PRO A 447 -0.73 10.18 -26.23
C PRO A 447 0.54 9.33 -26.16
N GLY A 448 1.61 9.85 -25.56
CA GLY A 448 2.85 9.12 -25.37
C GLY A 448 2.73 7.89 -24.46
N ILE A 449 1.97 8.02 -23.36
CA ILE A 449 1.64 6.88 -22.48
C ILE A 449 0.79 5.86 -23.24
N LEU A 450 -0.25 6.33 -23.93
CA LEU A 450 -1.17 5.47 -24.71
C LEU A 450 -0.44 4.67 -25.79
N THR A 451 0.45 5.31 -26.56
CA THR A 451 1.22 4.65 -27.63
C THR A 451 2.24 3.63 -27.11
N SER A 452 2.58 3.69 -25.82
CA SER A 452 3.55 2.77 -25.20
C SER A 452 2.90 1.47 -24.72
N LEU A 453 1.66 1.51 -24.24
CA LEU A 453 0.97 0.34 -23.68
C LEU A 453 0.81 -0.84 -24.67
N PRO A 454 0.53 -0.64 -25.98
CA PRO A 454 0.43 -1.73 -26.96
C PRO A 454 1.69 -2.58 -27.13
N THR A 455 2.85 -2.07 -26.72
CA THR A 455 4.11 -2.85 -26.74
C THR A 455 4.09 -4.02 -25.75
N LEU A 456 3.20 -3.97 -24.76
CA LEU A 456 3.06 -4.96 -23.69
C LEU A 456 2.09 -6.07 -24.10
N SER A 457 2.50 -6.88 -25.07
CA SER A 457 1.65 -7.93 -25.65
C SER A 457 1.10 -8.97 -24.66
N ALA A 458 1.74 -9.15 -23.50
CA ALA A 458 1.31 -10.05 -22.44
C ALA A 458 0.33 -9.42 -21.42
N LEU A 459 0.01 -8.13 -21.56
CA LEU A 459 -0.83 -7.41 -20.60
C LEU A 459 -2.24 -8.01 -20.53
N GLN A 460 -2.64 -8.38 -19.31
CA GLN A 460 -3.94 -8.97 -18.98
C GLN A 460 -4.80 -8.00 -18.18
N THR A 461 -4.22 -7.23 -17.26
CA THR A 461 -4.94 -6.27 -16.43
C THR A 461 -4.36 -4.88 -16.64
N LEU A 462 -5.21 -3.94 -17.04
CA LEU A 462 -4.91 -2.52 -17.12
C LEU A 462 -5.80 -1.76 -16.14
N GLU A 463 -5.18 -1.17 -15.14
CA GLU A 463 -5.83 -0.33 -14.13
C GLU A 463 -5.31 1.10 -14.27
N ILE A 464 -6.22 2.06 -14.38
CA ILE A 464 -5.93 3.49 -14.44
C ILE A 464 -6.81 4.17 -13.40
N GLY A 465 -6.21 4.77 -12.38
CA GLY A 465 -6.91 5.44 -11.28
C GLY A 465 -6.66 6.95 -11.26
N ASN A 466 -7.70 7.77 -11.07
CA ASN A 466 -7.58 9.23 -10.93
C ASN A 466 -6.82 9.96 -12.06
N TRP A 467 -6.89 9.47 -13.29
CA TRP A 467 -6.40 10.18 -14.48
C TRP A 467 -7.56 10.77 -15.27
N SER A 468 -7.33 11.88 -15.96
CA SER A 468 -8.23 12.36 -17.02
C SER A 468 -7.95 11.57 -18.29
N ILE A 469 -8.94 10.83 -18.79
CA ILE A 469 -8.73 9.85 -19.87
C ILE A 469 -9.46 10.30 -21.14
N PRO A 470 -8.77 10.46 -22.28
CA PRO A 470 -9.42 10.55 -23.58
C PRO A 470 -9.89 9.14 -24.00
N HIS A 471 -11.03 8.69 -23.45
CA HIS A 471 -11.52 7.31 -23.58
C HIS A 471 -11.51 6.79 -25.03
N ASP A 472 -11.96 7.60 -26.00
CA ASP A 472 -11.95 7.19 -27.41
C ASP A 472 -10.57 6.79 -27.93
N ARG A 473 -9.52 7.51 -27.54
CA ARG A 473 -8.14 7.19 -27.92
C ARG A 473 -7.64 5.99 -27.15
N LEU A 474 -7.86 5.93 -25.84
CA LEU A 474 -7.46 4.77 -25.02
C LEU A 474 -8.01 3.46 -25.60
N PHE A 475 -9.29 3.42 -25.93
CA PHE A 475 -9.89 2.21 -26.48
C PHE A 475 -9.36 1.86 -27.87
N LYS A 476 -9.27 2.86 -28.76
CA LYS A 476 -8.79 2.65 -30.14
C LYS A 476 -7.32 2.25 -30.22
N GLU A 477 -6.46 2.91 -29.44
CA GLU A 477 -5.01 2.77 -29.51
C GLU A 477 -4.49 1.65 -28.61
N VAL A 478 -5.17 1.34 -27.50
CA VAL A 478 -4.68 0.40 -26.48
C VAL A 478 -5.58 -0.82 -26.37
N VAL A 479 -6.82 -0.65 -25.90
CA VAL A 479 -7.70 -1.78 -25.52
C VAL A 479 -7.98 -2.70 -26.71
N PHE A 480 -8.22 -2.13 -27.90
CA PHE A 480 -8.48 -2.90 -29.11
C PHE A 480 -7.23 -3.56 -29.71
N VAL A 481 -6.04 -3.12 -29.31
CA VAL A 481 -4.77 -3.67 -29.81
C VAL A 481 -4.31 -4.82 -28.91
N LEU A 482 -4.56 -4.74 -27.61
CA LEU A 482 -4.16 -5.72 -26.61
C LEU A 482 -5.10 -6.93 -26.57
N LYS A 483 -4.80 -7.95 -27.38
CA LYS A 483 -5.62 -9.17 -27.52
C LYS A 483 -5.76 -10.03 -26.27
N ASN A 484 -4.80 -9.93 -25.34
CA ASN A 484 -4.74 -10.72 -24.11
C ASN A 484 -5.40 -10.01 -22.91
N LEU A 485 -5.94 -8.81 -23.12
CA LEU A 485 -6.52 -8.01 -22.06
C LEU A 485 -7.80 -8.66 -21.53
N ARG A 486 -7.80 -8.96 -20.24
CA ARG A 486 -8.89 -9.58 -19.48
C ARG A 486 -9.60 -8.60 -18.57
N GLU A 487 -8.88 -7.61 -18.04
CA GLU A 487 -9.43 -6.68 -17.09
C GLU A 487 -9.04 -5.25 -17.47
N VAL A 488 -10.03 -4.38 -17.53
CA VAL A 488 -9.86 -2.94 -17.74
C VAL A 488 -10.57 -2.23 -16.60
N ILE A 489 -9.80 -1.55 -15.76
CA ILE A 489 -10.29 -0.80 -14.60
C ILE A 489 -9.93 0.66 -14.80
N LEU A 490 -10.92 1.49 -15.08
CA LEU A 490 -10.79 2.93 -15.31
C LEU A 490 -11.58 3.68 -14.24
N PRO A 491 -11.28 4.98 -14.02
CA PRO A 491 -11.99 5.75 -13.01
C PRO A 491 -13.47 5.85 -13.38
N VAL A 492 -14.35 5.53 -12.43
CA VAL A 492 -15.80 5.62 -12.60
C VAL A 492 -16.37 6.99 -12.22
N ASP A 493 -15.56 7.86 -11.62
CA ASP A 493 -15.94 9.25 -11.28
C ASP A 493 -16.09 10.09 -12.56
N THR A 494 -17.24 10.74 -12.71
CA THR A 494 -17.61 11.58 -13.86
C THR A 494 -16.71 12.82 -13.97
N ALA A 495 -16.06 13.22 -12.88
CA ALA A 495 -15.07 14.30 -12.85
C ALA A 495 -13.82 14.02 -13.72
N ASN A 496 -13.57 12.74 -14.05
CA ASN A 496 -12.34 12.29 -14.70
C ASN A 496 -12.46 12.16 -16.23
N GLY A 497 -13.59 12.57 -16.81
CA GLY A 497 -13.78 12.66 -18.25
C GLY A 497 -15.07 12.03 -18.76
N PRO A 498 -15.38 12.23 -20.05
CA PRO A 498 -16.55 11.62 -20.66
C PRO A 498 -16.37 10.11 -20.71
N GLY A 499 -17.21 9.38 -19.97
CA GLY A 499 -17.23 7.92 -20.02
C GLY A 499 -17.50 7.37 -21.43
N ILE A 500 -17.38 6.05 -21.61
CA ILE A 500 -17.57 5.42 -22.92
C ILE A 500 -19.04 5.36 -23.33
N GLY A 501 -19.31 5.66 -24.60
CA GLY A 501 -20.66 5.48 -25.17
C GLY A 501 -21.02 4.01 -25.39
N LEU A 502 -22.32 3.74 -25.57
CA LEU A 502 -22.82 2.39 -25.91
C LEU A 502 -22.21 1.84 -27.21
N GLU A 503 -21.90 2.68 -28.20
CA GLU A 503 -21.23 2.26 -29.44
C GLU A 503 -19.81 1.72 -29.21
N MET A 504 -19.10 2.29 -28.24
CA MET A 504 -17.77 1.80 -27.85
C MET A 504 -17.89 0.45 -27.14
N LEU A 505 -18.93 0.25 -26.31
CA LEU A 505 -19.24 -1.07 -25.74
C LEU A 505 -19.47 -2.12 -26.82
N ALA A 506 -20.22 -1.81 -27.89
CA ALA A 506 -20.35 -2.72 -29.03
C ALA A 506 -19.00 -3.02 -29.72
N SER A 507 -18.10 -2.04 -29.80
CA SER A 507 -16.76 -2.23 -30.36
C SER A 507 -15.90 -3.15 -29.47
N ILE A 508 -16.02 -3.04 -28.15
CA ILE A 508 -15.36 -3.94 -27.18
C ILE A 508 -15.79 -5.40 -27.42
N VAL A 509 -17.10 -5.65 -27.61
CA VAL A 509 -17.62 -7.00 -27.92
C VAL A 509 -16.94 -7.62 -29.13
N GLN A 510 -16.63 -6.81 -30.15
CA GLN A 510 -16.05 -7.30 -31.39
C GLN A 510 -14.53 -7.50 -31.31
N LYS A 511 -13.84 -6.62 -30.58
CA LYS A 511 -12.38 -6.52 -30.63
C LYS A 511 -11.68 -7.14 -29.43
N CYS A 512 -12.35 -7.32 -28.29
CA CYS A 512 -11.75 -7.77 -27.03
C CYS A 512 -12.44 -9.04 -26.48
N PRO A 513 -12.46 -10.16 -27.23
CA PRO A 513 -13.24 -11.35 -26.86
C PRO A 513 -12.83 -11.98 -25.53
N GLN A 514 -11.60 -11.72 -25.05
CA GLN A 514 -11.06 -12.25 -23.79
C GLN A 514 -11.36 -11.37 -22.57
N LEU A 515 -11.96 -10.19 -22.76
CA LEU A 515 -12.24 -9.26 -21.67
C LEU A 515 -13.28 -9.87 -20.72
N VAL A 516 -12.93 -10.05 -19.45
CA VAL A 516 -13.73 -10.65 -18.37
C VAL A 516 -14.32 -9.59 -17.45
N ARG A 517 -13.55 -8.54 -17.14
CA ARG A 517 -13.98 -7.44 -16.27
C ARG A 517 -13.77 -6.09 -16.94
N LEU A 518 -14.80 -5.25 -16.88
CA LEU A 518 -14.76 -3.88 -17.36
C LEU A 518 -15.32 -2.94 -16.29
N GLU A 519 -14.48 -2.05 -15.78
CA GLU A 519 -14.87 -0.99 -14.87
C GLU A 519 -14.60 0.36 -15.53
N VAL A 520 -15.65 1.07 -15.89
CA VAL A 520 -15.57 2.32 -16.65
C VAL A 520 -16.85 3.12 -16.52
N ASN A 521 -16.75 4.44 -16.49
CA ASN A 521 -17.92 5.29 -16.62
C ASN A 521 -18.58 5.09 -18.00
N ILE A 522 -19.89 4.86 -18.07
CA ILE A 522 -20.64 4.66 -19.32
C ILE A 522 -21.54 5.87 -19.54
N THR A 523 -21.38 6.54 -20.68
CA THR A 523 -22.24 7.65 -21.09
C THR A 523 -23.34 7.13 -22.00
N ILE A 524 -24.56 7.63 -21.79
CA ILE A 524 -25.74 7.12 -22.49
C ILE A 524 -26.17 8.16 -23.52
N PRO A 525 -26.02 7.86 -24.83
CA PRO A 525 -26.37 8.80 -25.89
C PRO A 525 -27.88 9.11 -25.86
N SER A 526 -28.26 10.29 -26.34
CA SER A 526 -29.68 10.71 -26.42
C SER A 526 -30.56 9.66 -27.12
N VAL A 527 -30.04 9.07 -28.20
CA VAL A 527 -30.63 7.95 -28.93
C VAL A 527 -29.86 6.67 -28.57
N ILE A 528 -30.55 5.70 -27.97
CA ILE A 528 -29.96 4.39 -27.68
C ILE A 528 -29.80 3.64 -29.01
N PRO A 529 -28.60 3.17 -29.37
CA PRO A 529 -28.40 2.44 -30.61
C PRO A 529 -29.30 1.21 -30.65
N HIS A 530 -30.02 1.02 -31.77
CA HIS A 530 -30.78 -0.21 -31.96
C HIS A 530 -29.82 -1.39 -31.94
N CYS A 531 -30.04 -2.32 -31.02
CA CYS A 531 -29.27 -3.56 -31.01
C CYS A 531 -29.79 -4.43 -32.16
N ILE A 532 -29.19 -4.28 -33.35
CA ILE A 532 -29.51 -5.16 -34.47
C ILE A 532 -29.03 -6.57 -34.07
N PRO A 533 -29.94 -7.55 -33.92
CA PRO A 533 -29.55 -8.93 -33.72
C PRO A 533 -28.73 -9.31 -34.95
N PRO A 534 -27.47 -9.70 -34.78
CA PRO A 534 -26.58 -9.81 -35.92
C PRO A 534 -27.01 -11.06 -36.71
N ALA A 535 -26.88 -11.03 -38.04
CA ALA A 535 -27.35 -12.09 -38.93
C ALA A 535 -26.96 -13.49 -38.39
N ALA A 536 -27.83 -14.50 -38.52
CA ALA A 536 -27.75 -15.78 -37.82
C ALA A 536 -26.35 -16.46 -37.82
N THR A 537 -25.51 -16.20 -38.83
CA THR A 537 -24.12 -16.68 -38.94
C THR A 537 -23.14 -16.09 -37.89
N SER A 538 -23.43 -14.92 -37.34
CA SER A 538 -22.64 -14.22 -36.33
C SER A 538 -23.03 -14.54 -34.87
N SER A 539 -24.18 -15.20 -34.67
CA SER A 539 -24.70 -15.58 -33.35
C SER A 539 -23.73 -16.48 -32.56
N ARG A 540 -22.97 -17.33 -33.25
CA ARG A 540 -21.93 -18.19 -32.64
C ARG A 540 -20.77 -17.39 -32.04
N ARG A 541 -20.45 -16.21 -32.57
CA ARG A 541 -19.36 -15.36 -32.03
C ARG A 541 -19.80 -14.61 -30.78
N ARG A 542 -21.03 -14.09 -30.71
CA ARG A 542 -21.53 -13.38 -29.52
C ARG A 542 -21.62 -14.28 -28.28
N ARG A 543 -21.91 -15.58 -28.44
CA ARG A 543 -21.90 -16.55 -27.33
C ARG A 543 -20.51 -16.83 -26.75
N ARG A 544 -19.44 -16.20 -27.27
CA ARG A 544 -18.05 -16.43 -26.84
C ARG A 544 -17.38 -15.21 -26.19
N HIS A 545 -18.07 -14.07 -26.07
CA HIS A 545 -17.45 -12.94 -25.37
C HIS A 545 -17.33 -13.26 -23.88
N GLY A 546 -16.13 -13.11 -23.32
CA GLY A 546 -15.81 -13.54 -21.95
C GLY A 546 -16.27 -12.61 -20.83
N LEU A 547 -16.93 -11.49 -21.15
CA LEU A 547 -17.24 -10.44 -20.17
C LEU A 547 -18.31 -10.89 -19.18
N GLN A 548 -17.90 -10.95 -17.91
CA GLN A 548 -18.71 -11.42 -16.79
C GLN A 548 -19.08 -10.28 -15.83
N MET A 549 -18.23 -9.25 -15.72
CA MET A 549 -18.45 -8.14 -14.79
C MET A 549 -18.35 -6.79 -15.50
N ILE A 550 -19.38 -5.96 -15.33
CA ILE A 550 -19.36 -4.54 -15.68
C ILE A 550 -19.63 -3.73 -14.42
N SER A 551 -18.72 -2.81 -14.09
CA SER A 551 -18.93 -1.79 -13.07
C SER A 551 -18.88 -0.40 -13.71
N THR A 552 -19.84 0.45 -13.37
CA THR A 552 -19.93 1.81 -13.91
C THR A 552 -20.25 2.83 -12.82
N GLY A 553 -20.06 4.10 -13.15
CA GLY A 553 -20.19 5.21 -12.22
C GLY A 553 -21.62 5.61 -11.92
N GLU A 554 -21.81 6.90 -11.67
CA GLU A 554 -23.12 7.49 -11.53
C GLU A 554 -23.78 7.74 -12.89
N TRP A 555 -25.07 7.46 -13.02
CA TRP A 555 -25.83 7.81 -14.20
C TRP A 555 -25.98 9.33 -14.31
N VAL A 556 -25.23 9.94 -15.22
CA VAL A 556 -25.36 11.38 -15.51
C VAL A 556 -26.53 11.58 -16.48
N LYS A 557 -27.59 12.24 -16.01
CA LYS A 557 -28.71 12.64 -16.88
C LYS A 557 -28.26 13.76 -17.80
N ASP A 558 -28.53 13.62 -19.10
CA ASP A 558 -28.37 14.73 -20.04
C ASP A 558 -29.40 15.81 -19.65
N PRO A 559 -29.00 17.06 -19.37
CA PRO A 559 -29.92 18.13 -18.97
C PRO A 559 -30.97 18.43 -20.05
N LYS A 560 -30.75 18.02 -21.31
CA LYS A 560 -31.72 18.15 -22.39
C LYS A 560 -32.76 17.03 -22.42
N GLN A 561 -32.57 15.99 -21.61
CA GLN A 561 -33.44 14.83 -21.58
C GLN A 561 -34.68 15.13 -20.75
N LYS A 562 -35.88 14.81 -21.29
CA LYS A 562 -37.13 14.96 -20.54
C LYS A 562 -37.20 13.92 -19.41
N ASP A 563 -37.61 14.35 -18.22
CA ASP A 563 -37.66 13.52 -17.00
C ASP A 563 -38.58 12.28 -17.09
N ASN A 564 -39.48 12.22 -18.06
CA ASN A 564 -40.49 11.16 -18.16
C ASN A 564 -40.06 9.91 -18.94
N ASP A 565 -38.79 9.75 -19.32
CA ASP A 565 -38.35 8.58 -20.10
C ASP A 565 -38.00 7.37 -19.22
N GLN A 566 -39.01 6.83 -18.53
CA GLN A 566 -38.91 5.58 -17.75
C GLN A 566 -38.53 4.37 -18.63
N THR A 567 -38.67 4.48 -19.96
CA THR A 567 -38.35 3.39 -20.89
C THR A 567 -36.86 3.29 -21.19
N ARG A 568 -36.08 4.31 -20.81
CA ARG A 568 -34.66 4.41 -21.13
C ARG A 568 -33.80 3.38 -20.39
N PRO A 569 -33.92 3.18 -19.07
CA PRO A 569 -33.18 2.12 -18.38
C PRO A 569 -33.47 0.73 -18.96
N LEU A 570 -34.74 0.45 -19.30
CA LEU A 570 -35.15 -0.80 -19.95
C LEU A 570 -34.46 -0.98 -21.31
N SER A 571 -34.41 0.09 -22.12
CA SER A 571 -33.77 0.06 -23.43
C SER A 571 -32.25 -0.16 -23.32
N VAL A 572 -31.59 0.45 -22.32
CA VAL A 572 -30.18 0.23 -22.02
C VAL A 572 -29.93 -1.20 -21.52
N ALA A 573 -30.75 -1.71 -20.61
CA ALA A 573 -30.66 -3.08 -20.12
C ALA A 573 -30.78 -4.10 -21.25
N ARG A 574 -31.76 -3.92 -22.16
CA ARG A 574 -31.91 -4.77 -23.35
C ARG A 574 -30.69 -4.70 -24.27
N TYR A 575 -30.15 -3.51 -24.47
CA TYR A 575 -28.93 -3.32 -25.27
C TYR A 575 -27.73 -4.07 -24.67
N ILE A 576 -27.51 -3.92 -23.36
CA ILE A 576 -26.41 -4.57 -22.63
C ILE A 576 -26.60 -6.09 -22.66
N ASN A 577 -27.80 -6.60 -22.33
CA ASN A 577 -28.09 -8.04 -22.33
C ASN A 577 -27.86 -8.68 -23.71
N SER A 578 -28.28 -8.00 -24.78
CA SER A 578 -28.09 -8.48 -26.16
C SER A 578 -26.61 -8.46 -26.60
N SER A 579 -25.82 -7.54 -26.03
CA SER A 579 -24.40 -7.40 -26.32
C SER A 579 -23.55 -8.38 -25.49
N PHE A 580 -23.93 -8.62 -24.23
CA PHE A 580 -23.21 -9.43 -23.26
C PHE A 580 -24.13 -10.45 -22.58
N PRO A 581 -24.58 -11.50 -23.30
CA PRO A 581 -25.55 -12.47 -22.79
C PRO A 581 -24.99 -13.42 -21.71
N LEU A 582 -23.71 -13.30 -21.34
CA LEU A 582 -23.03 -14.07 -20.29
C LEU A 582 -22.62 -13.19 -19.09
N LEU A 583 -23.07 -11.93 -19.07
CA LEU A 583 -22.79 -11.01 -17.98
C LEU A 583 -23.38 -11.57 -16.67
N GLN A 584 -22.55 -11.73 -15.64
CA GLN A 584 -22.93 -12.26 -14.32
C GLN A 584 -23.14 -11.13 -13.32
N GLU A 585 -22.33 -10.08 -13.38
CA GLU A 585 -22.39 -8.96 -12.45
C GLU A 585 -22.47 -7.63 -13.20
N PHE A 586 -23.42 -6.80 -12.81
CA PHE A 586 -23.56 -5.43 -13.29
C PHE A 586 -23.78 -4.50 -12.10
N SER A 587 -22.88 -3.56 -11.87
CA SER A 587 -22.96 -2.59 -10.77
C SER A 587 -22.87 -1.16 -11.27
N GLY A 588 -23.63 -0.26 -10.67
CA GLY A 588 -23.53 1.18 -10.88
C GLY A 588 -24.45 1.97 -9.96
N ASN A 589 -24.30 3.30 -9.96
CA ASN A 589 -25.06 4.20 -9.09
C ASN A 589 -26.17 4.95 -9.84
N GLY A 590 -27.20 5.40 -9.13
CA GLY A 590 -28.37 6.06 -9.72
C GLY A 590 -29.25 5.10 -10.52
N GLU A 591 -29.68 5.51 -11.71
CA GLU A 591 -30.52 4.71 -12.62
C GLU A 591 -29.83 3.40 -13.07
N TRP A 592 -28.51 3.29 -12.94
CA TRP A 592 -27.78 2.04 -13.20
C TRP A 592 -28.20 0.90 -12.26
N LYS A 593 -28.68 1.21 -11.03
CA LYS A 593 -29.25 0.21 -10.13
C LYS A 593 -30.48 -0.44 -10.75
N TYR A 594 -31.36 0.37 -11.34
CA TYR A 594 -32.55 -0.12 -12.02
C TYR A 594 -32.21 -0.93 -13.29
N VAL A 595 -31.18 -0.51 -14.05
CA VAL A 595 -30.65 -1.33 -15.15
C VAL A 595 -30.14 -2.69 -14.65
N SER A 596 -29.43 -2.72 -13.51
CA SER A 596 -28.95 -3.97 -12.90
C SER A 596 -30.09 -4.93 -12.55
N GLU A 597 -31.15 -4.41 -11.92
CA GLU A 597 -32.35 -5.19 -11.59
C GLU A 597 -33.04 -5.76 -12.84
N ILE A 598 -33.18 -4.95 -13.90
CA ILE A 598 -33.75 -5.43 -15.18
C ILE A 598 -32.85 -6.50 -15.81
N LEU A 599 -31.53 -6.33 -15.78
CA LEU A 599 -30.60 -7.35 -16.27
C LEU A 599 -30.72 -8.65 -15.48
N GLN A 600 -30.88 -8.57 -14.14
CA GLN A 600 -31.14 -9.75 -13.32
C GLN A 600 -32.43 -10.46 -13.74
N MET A 601 -33.54 -9.74 -13.86
CA MET A 601 -34.82 -10.33 -14.30
C MET A 601 -34.72 -10.96 -15.69
N LEU A 602 -34.01 -10.33 -16.64
CA LEU A 602 -33.80 -10.88 -17.97
C LEU A 602 -32.98 -12.17 -17.96
N ARG A 603 -32.02 -12.31 -17.03
CA ARG A 603 -31.26 -13.55 -16.83
C ARG A 603 -32.13 -14.63 -16.21
N ASP A 604 -32.84 -14.31 -15.15
CA ASP A 604 -33.74 -15.24 -14.45
C ASP A 604 -34.85 -15.76 -15.38
N SER A 605 -35.29 -14.96 -16.35
CA SER A 605 -36.29 -15.38 -17.34
C SER A 605 -35.77 -16.33 -18.41
N ARG A 606 -34.43 -16.43 -18.56
CA ARG A 606 -33.77 -17.25 -19.58
C ARG A 606 -33.36 -18.61 -19.03
N ASP A 607 -33.01 -18.66 -17.75
CA ASP A 607 -32.72 -19.89 -17.00
C ASP A 607 -34.00 -20.64 -16.67
#